data_AF-A0A852ZYY2-F1
#
_entry.id   AF-A0A852ZYY2-F1
#
_cell.length_a   1.000
_cell.length_b   1.000
_cell.length_c   1.000
_cell.angle_alpha   90.00
_cell.angle_beta   90.00
_cell.angle_gamma   90.00
#
_symmetry.space_group_name_H-M   'P 1'
#
loop_
_entity.id
_entity.type
_entity.pdbx_description
1 polymer ?
#
loop_
_entity_poly.entity_id
_entity_poly.type
_entity_poly.pdbx_seq_one_letter_code
_entity_poly.pdbx_strand_id
1 'polypeptide(L)'
;MYRFLLSRRWLVFHLVAVLLIPSFIQLGIWQYHRHEQRVARNELLSANLEATPLPVAELAGDGEVADGERWRSVTATGRYDREHEVVARHRTDADGDVGFYVITPLVLSDGSAVLVNRGWVDSPADPTAHPEVPAAPEGEVTVTGRLRQSETQANSGIRDRSGLPERQVMRINSDELGADLPYPLLTGYVEAVSTDPEPAESPAPVEEPDHTGIGSHFAYAIQWWMFAAGVPIGWFVLIRREARERAGGGRNADGGPARAPGPPAPTGPSPRSSAGDSPRPTAPAEGPAGEPPRPAALSAPRGDAG
;
A
#
# COMPACT_ATOMS: atom_id res chain seq x y z
N MET A 1 -28.57 41.53 23.05
CA MET A 1 -28.29 41.58 21.59
C MET A 1 -26.91 40.99 21.32
N TYR A 2 -26.78 40.01 20.42
CA TYR A 2 -25.52 39.30 20.09
C TYR A 2 -24.51 40.14 19.26
N ARG A 3 -24.38 41.45 19.52
CA ARG A 3 -23.48 42.36 18.77
C ARG A 3 -22.01 41.92 18.79
N PHE A 4 -21.60 41.08 19.74
CA PHE A 4 -20.24 40.53 19.81
C PHE A 4 -19.90 39.57 18.66
N LEU A 5 -20.90 38.94 18.03
CA LEU A 5 -20.71 38.06 16.87
C LEU A 5 -20.17 38.81 15.64
N LEU A 6 -20.33 40.15 15.62
CA LEU A 6 -19.80 41.04 14.58
C LEU A 6 -18.39 41.57 14.91
N SER A 7 -17.79 41.17 16.03
CA SER A 7 -16.40 41.54 16.32
C SER A 7 -15.43 40.86 15.35
N ARG A 8 -14.28 41.51 15.07
CA ARG A 8 -13.24 40.98 14.15
C ARG A 8 -12.83 39.55 14.48
N ARG A 9 -12.73 39.21 15.78
CA ARG A 9 -12.45 37.85 16.26
C ARG A 9 -13.50 36.84 15.81
N TRP A 10 -14.77 37.16 15.99
CA TRP A 10 -15.86 36.29 15.60
C TRP A 10 -16.01 36.21 14.09
N LEU A 11 -15.86 37.30 13.33
CA LEU A 11 -15.89 37.28 11.87
C LEU A 11 -14.82 36.35 11.27
N VAL A 12 -13.59 36.41 11.79
CA VAL A 12 -12.52 35.47 11.39
C VAL A 12 -12.91 34.03 11.72
N PHE A 13 -13.49 33.78 12.89
CA PHE A 13 -13.94 32.43 13.27
C PHE A 13 -15.03 31.88 12.33
N HIS A 14 -16.03 32.69 11.97
CA HIS A 14 -17.05 32.31 11.00
C HIS A 14 -16.43 32.00 9.64
N LEU A 15 -15.51 32.85 9.17
CA LEU A 15 -14.83 32.64 7.90
C LEU A 15 -14.06 31.32 7.90
N VAL A 16 -13.30 31.04 8.96
CA VAL A 16 -12.56 29.77 9.11
C VAL A 16 -13.53 28.58 9.13
N ALA A 17 -14.63 28.65 9.87
CA ALA A 17 -15.63 27.59 9.90
C ALA A 17 -16.26 27.33 8.53
N VAL A 18 -16.62 28.39 7.81
CA VAL A 18 -17.20 28.33 6.46
C VAL A 18 -16.21 27.75 5.44
N LEU A 19 -14.90 27.91 5.65
CA LEU A 19 -13.88 27.31 4.79
C LEU A 19 -13.58 25.85 5.18
N LEU A 20 -13.47 25.55 6.47
CA LEU A 20 -13.11 24.20 6.95
C LEU A 20 -14.18 23.15 6.66
N ILE A 21 -15.45 23.49 6.83
CA ILE A 21 -16.56 22.55 6.60
C ILE A 21 -16.53 21.97 5.16
N PRO A 22 -16.56 22.79 4.08
CA PRO A 22 -16.52 22.26 2.72
C PRO A 22 -15.20 21.54 2.43
N SER A 23 -14.06 21.99 2.98
CA SER A 23 -12.79 21.28 2.83
C SER A 23 -12.84 19.87 3.42
N PHE A 24 -13.36 19.71 4.65
CA PHE A 24 -13.50 18.40 5.27
C PHE A 24 -14.50 17.51 4.54
N ILE A 25 -15.61 18.06 4.05
CA ILE A 25 -16.57 17.31 3.22
C ILE A 25 -15.88 16.82 1.94
N GLN A 26 -15.16 17.68 1.25
CA GLN A 26 -14.46 17.35 0.00
C GLN A 26 -13.38 16.28 0.23
N LEU A 27 -12.63 16.36 1.32
CA LEU A 27 -11.66 15.34 1.72
C LEU A 27 -12.32 14.00 2.04
N GLY A 28 -13.48 14.01 2.71
CA GLY A 28 -14.24 12.80 2.98
C GLY A 28 -14.76 12.14 1.70
N ILE A 29 -15.30 12.93 0.77
CA ILE A 29 -15.73 12.44 -0.57
C ILE A 29 -14.54 11.85 -1.33
N TRP A 30 -13.40 12.53 -1.33
CA TRP A 30 -12.20 12.03 -2.00
C TRP A 30 -11.73 10.68 -1.43
N GLN A 31 -11.68 10.54 -0.11
CA GLN A 31 -11.34 9.26 0.54
C GLN A 31 -12.37 8.17 0.23
N TYR A 32 -13.65 8.51 0.20
CA TYR A 32 -14.71 7.57 -0.13
C TYR A 32 -14.61 7.07 -1.58
N HIS A 33 -14.39 7.96 -2.55
CA HIS A 33 -14.16 7.55 -3.93
C HIS A 33 -12.90 6.66 -4.07
N ARG A 34 -11.85 6.94 -3.29
CA ARG A 34 -10.64 6.09 -3.29
C ARG A 34 -10.94 4.69 -2.75
N HIS A 35 -11.79 4.59 -1.74
CA HIS A 35 -12.30 3.31 -1.25
C HIS A 35 -13.11 2.58 -2.32
N GLU A 36 -14.08 3.24 -2.96
CA GLU A 36 -14.90 2.61 -4.02
C GLU A 36 -14.05 2.11 -5.19
N GLN A 37 -13.06 2.88 -5.63
CA GLN A 37 -12.10 2.44 -6.65
C GLN A 37 -11.36 1.17 -6.25
N ARG A 38 -10.96 1.06 -4.97
CA ARG A 38 -10.26 -0.11 -4.45
C ARG A 38 -11.19 -1.32 -4.43
N VAL A 39 -12.42 -1.13 -3.94
CA VAL A 39 -13.45 -2.18 -3.90
C VAL A 39 -13.76 -2.70 -5.31
N ALA A 40 -14.10 -1.82 -6.25
CA ALA A 40 -14.45 -2.22 -7.62
C ALA A 40 -13.31 -2.97 -8.32
N ARG A 41 -12.06 -2.56 -8.09
CA ARG A 41 -10.89 -3.25 -8.63
C ARG A 41 -10.69 -4.64 -8.00
N ASN A 42 -10.88 -4.74 -6.69
CA ASN A 42 -10.76 -6.01 -5.98
C ASN A 42 -11.87 -6.99 -6.40
N GLU A 43 -13.11 -6.51 -6.55
CA GLU A 43 -14.24 -7.31 -7.05
C GLU A 43 -13.97 -7.85 -8.45
N LEU A 44 -13.46 -7.00 -9.37
CA LEU A 44 -13.06 -7.44 -10.71
C LEU A 44 -11.96 -8.49 -10.66
N LEU A 45 -10.95 -8.29 -9.80
CA LEU A 45 -9.84 -9.23 -9.62
C LEU A 45 -10.34 -10.58 -9.08
N SER A 46 -11.15 -10.59 -8.02
CA SER A 46 -11.77 -11.81 -7.48
C SER A 46 -12.59 -12.53 -8.52
N ALA A 47 -13.43 -11.82 -9.27
CA ALA A 47 -14.26 -12.41 -10.32
C ALA A 47 -13.40 -13.09 -11.40
N ASN A 48 -12.28 -12.48 -11.79
CA ASN A 48 -11.38 -13.05 -12.79
C ASN A 48 -10.61 -14.29 -12.31
N LEU A 49 -10.21 -14.29 -11.03
CA LEU A 49 -9.52 -15.41 -10.39
C LEU A 49 -10.47 -16.61 -10.23
N GLU A 50 -11.70 -16.38 -9.78
CA GLU A 50 -12.71 -17.42 -9.52
C GLU A 50 -13.40 -17.93 -10.80
N ALA A 51 -13.31 -17.21 -11.91
CA ALA A 51 -14.00 -17.58 -13.13
C ALA A 51 -13.41 -18.85 -13.77
N THR A 52 -14.29 -19.67 -14.35
CA THR A 52 -13.90 -20.92 -15.03
C THR A 52 -12.81 -20.67 -16.07
N PRO A 53 -11.69 -21.43 -16.06
CA PRO A 53 -10.62 -21.21 -17.02
C PRO A 53 -11.07 -21.33 -18.48
N LEU A 54 -10.63 -20.39 -19.31
CA LEU A 54 -10.85 -20.43 -20.77
C LEU A 54 -9.53 -20.73 -21.50
N PRO A 55 -9.57 -21.33 -22.71
CA PRO A 55 -8.39 -21.47 -23.54
C PRO A 55 -7.72 -20.11 -23.78
N VAL A 56 -6.40 -20.05 -23.61
CA VAL A 56 -5.65 -18.78 -23.67
C VAL A 56 -5.84 -18.04 -25.00
N ALA A 57 -5.95 -18.77 -26.11
CA ALA A 57 -6.15 -18.20 -27.45
C ALA A 57 -7.49 -17.45 -27.62
N GLU A 58 -8.48 -17.68 -26.75
CA GLU A 58 -9.74 -16.93 -26.79
C GLU A 58 -9.60 -15.50 -26.25
N LEU A 59 -8.60 -15.26 -25.39
CA LEU A 59 -8.39 -13.98 -24.70
C LEU A 59 -7.09 -13.28 -25.12
N ALA A 60 -6.08 -14.05 -25.51
CA ALA A 60 -4.79 -13.60 -26.00
C ALA A 60 -4.69 -13.92 -27.49
N GLY A 61 -5.07 -12.95 -28.34
CA GLY A 61 -4.94 -13.03 -29.79
C GLY A 61 -3.90 -12.06 -30.33
N ASP A 62 -4.13 -11.55 -31.54
CA ASP A 62 -3.24 -10.61 -32.26
C ASP A 62 -3.26 -9.17 -31.71
N GLY A 63 -3.98 -8.92 -30.62
CA GLY A 63 -4.14 -7.59 -30.01
C GLY A 63 -3.84 -7.59 -28.51
N GLU A 64 -3.79 -6.40 -27.91
CA GLU A 64 -3.53 -6.25 -26.48
C GLU A 64 -4.60 -6.97 -25.62
N VAL A 65 -4.13 -7.70 -24.60
CA VAL A 65 -5.02 -8.28 -23.58
C VAL A 65 -5.82 -7.15 -22.92
N ALA A 66 -7.14 -7.22 -22.98
CA ALA A 66 -8.00 -6.19 -22.43
C ALA A 66 -7.79 -6.01 -20.92
N ASP A 67 -7.89 -4.77 -20.45
CA ASP A 67 -7.69 -4.41 -19.04
C ASP A 67 -8.60 -5.17 -18.06
N GLY A 68 -9.80 -5.53 -18.51
CA GLY A 68 -10.79 -6.33 -17.77
C GLY A 68 -10.49 -7.83 -17.74
N GLU A 69 -9.63 -8.34 -18.62
CA GLU A 69 -9.22 -9.76 -18.67
C GLU A 69 -7.90 -10.01 -17.92
N ARG A 70 -7.32 -8.97 -17.33
CA ARG A 70 -6.16 -9.16 -16.44
C ARG A 70 -6.53 -10.09 -15.30
N TRP A 71 -5.64 -11.04 -15.03
CA TRP A 71 -5.77 -12.08 -14.02
C TRP A 71 -6.86 -13.10 -14.30
N ARG A 72 -7.46 -13.08 -15.50
CA ARG A 72 -8.44 -14.08 -15.89
C ARG A 72 -7.78 -15.46 -15.90
N SER A 73 -8.41 -16.41 -15.22
CA SER A 73 -7.97 -17.80 -15.25
C SER A 73 -8.05 -18.36 -16.66
N VAL A 74 -6.96 -18.94 -17.15
CA VAL A 74 -6.84 -19.51 -18.51
C VAL A 74 -6.15 -20.87 -18.49
N THR A 75 -6.37 -21.65 -19.55
CA THR A 75 -5.66 -22.89 -19.83
C THR A 75 -4.90 -22.80 -21.16
N ALA A 76 -3.71 -23.39 -21.19
CA ALA A 76 -2.89 -23.49 -22.39
C ALA A 76 -2.28 -24.90 -22.47
N THR A 77 -2.47 -25.58 -23.60
CA THR A 77 -1.95 -26.93 -23.81
C THR A 77 -0.92 -26.92 -24.93
N GLY A 78 0.26 -27.48 -24.66
CA GLY A 78 1.37 -27.45 -25.62
C GLY A 78 2.65 -28.09 -25.09
N ARG A 79 3.77 -27.78 -25.73
CA ARG A 79 5.10 -28.26 -25.34
C ARG A 79 6.02 -27.09 -25.04
N TYR A 80 6.72 -27.15 -23.92
CA TYR A 80 7.70 -26.13 -23.56
C TYR A 80 8.89 -26.13 -24.51
N ASP A 81 9.23 -24.94 -25.00
CA ASP A 81 10.45 -24.66 -25.72
C ASP A 81 11.55 -24.20 -24.75
N ARG A 82 12.34 -25.17 -24.28
CA ARG A 82 13.45 -24.91 -23.35
C ARG A 82 14.60 -24.16 -24.00
N GLU A 83 14.75 -24.23 -25.32
CA GLU A 83 15.85 -23.57 -26.03
C GLU A 83 15.69 -22.05 -26.00
N HIS A 84 14.46 -21.55 -25.84
CA HIS A 84 14.15 -20.12 -25.76
C HIS A 84 13.65 -19.66 -24.38
N GLU A 85 13.89 -20.45 -23.33
CA GLU A 85 13.62 -20.05 -21.94
C GLU A 85 14.50 -18.85 -21.52
N VAL A 86 13.87 -17.84 -20.91
CA VAL A 86 14.56 -16.64 -20.39
C VAL A 86 14.18 -16.39 -18.94
N VAL A 87 14.99 -15.60 -18.24
CA VAL A 87 14.71 -15.21 -16.87
C VAL A 87 14.50 -13.69 -16.75
N ALA A 88 13.39 -13.28 -16.13
CA ALA A 88 13.09 -11.89 -15.87
C ALA A 88 13.68 -11.46 -14.52
N ARG A 89 14.56 -10.45 -14.50
CA ARG A 89 15.32 -10.03 -13.30
C ARG A 89 14.48 -9.20 -12.32
N HIS A 90 15.02 -9.05 -11.11
CA HIS A 90 14.52 -8.17 -10.05
C HIS A 90 13.06 -8.46 -9.67
N ARG A 91 12.76 -9.74 -9.54
CA ARG A 91 11.44 -10.22 -9.14
C ARG A 91 11.48 -10.58 -7.67
N THR A 92 10.48 -10.12 -6.94
CA THR A 92 10.38 -10.36 -5.51
C THR A 92 9.44 -11.52 -5.27
N ASP A 93 9.83 -12.41 -4.36
CA ASP A 93 8.96 -13.48 -3.87
C ASP A 93 8.00 -12.99 -2.78
N ALA A 94 7.36 -13.93 -2.08
CA ALA A 94 6.47 -13.67 -0.96
C ALA A 94 7.17 -13.03 0.27
N ASP A 95 8.39 -13.46 0.54
CA ASP A 95 9.16 -13.11 1.74
C ASP A 95 9.96 -11.80 1.57
N GLY A 96 10.04 -11.28 0.34
CA GLY A 96 10.70 -10.02 0.02
C GLY A 96 12.08 -10.20 -0.63
N ASP A 97 12.49 -11.43 -0.91
CA ASP A 97 13.78 -11.77 -1.50
C ASP A 97 13.78 -11.52 -3.01
N VAL A 98 14.91 -11.01 -3.50
CA VAL A 98 15.06 -10.60 -4.90
C VAL A 98 15.68 -11.73 -5.71
N GLY A 99 14.94 -12.18 -6.71
CA GLY A 99 15.35 -13.23 -7.64
C GLY A 99 14.82 -12.97 -9.05
N PHE A 100 14.38 -14.05 -9.69
CA PHE A 100 14.05 -14.09 -11.11
C PHE A 100 12.73 -14.81 -11.33
N TYR A 101 11.95 -14.37 -12.32
CA TYR A 101 10.87 -15.19 -12.87
C TYR A 101 11.37 -15.99 -14.06
N VAL A 102 10.99 -17.26 -14.13
CA VAL A 102 11.36 -18.19 -15.20
C VAL A 102 10.28 -18.15 -16.28
N ILE A 103 10.64 -17.68 -17.47
CA ILE A 103 9.72 -17.50 -18.59
C ILE A 103 10.07 -18.49 -19.69
N THR A 104 9.18 -19.43 -19.95
CA THR A 104 9.38 -20.46 -20.97
C THR A 104 8.24 -20.39 -21.98
N PRO A 105 8.52 -20.24 -23.30
CA PRO A 105 7.47 -20.33 -24.31
C PRO A 105 6.83 -21.72 -24.31
N LEU A 106 5.50 -21.76 -24.39
CA LEU A 106 4.71 -22.98 -24.55
C LEU A 106 4.15 -23.01 -25.97
N VAL A 107 4.70 -23.88 -26.82
CA VAL A 107 4.28 -24.04 -28.21
C VAL A 107 2.99 -24.86 -28.26
N LEU A 108 1.93 -24.23 -28.78
CA LEU A 108 0.59 -24.78 -28.88
C LEU A 108 0.46 -25.68 -30.13
N SER A 109 -0.65 -26.42 -30.21
CA SER A 109 -0.90 -27.39 -31.28
C SER A 109 -1.11 -26.75 -32.67
N ASP A 110 -1.47 -25.46 -32.73
CA ASP A 110 -1.62 -24.68 -33.97
C ASP A 110 -0.30 -24.07 -34.47
N GLY A 111 0.80 -24.26 -33.74
CA GLY A 111 2.12 -23.74 -34.06
C GLY A 111 2.39 -22.31 -33.56
N SER A 112 1.40 -21.64 -32.95
CA SER A 112 1.64 -20.45 -32.14
C SER A 112 2.21 -20.83 -30.77
N ALA A 113 2.67 -19.85 -30.00
CA ALA A 113 3.09 -20.08 -28.63
C ALA A 113 2.62 -18.97 -27.69
N VAL A 114 2.59 -19.28 -26.39
CA VAL A 114 2.34 -18.30 -25.34
C VAL A 114 3.50 -18.30 -24.36
N LEU A 115 3.89 -17.13 -23.86
CA LEU A 115 4.88 -17.04 -22.80
C LEU A 115 4.26 -17.54 -21.49
N VAL A 116 4.95 -18.44 -20.79
CA VAL A 116 4.51 -18.92 -19.48
C VAL A 116 5.55 -18.54 -18.44
N ASN A 117 5.14 -17.73 -17.46
CA ASN A 117 5.88 -17.56 -16.22
C ASN A 117 5.64 -18.80 -15.34
N ARG A 118 6.66 -19.65 -15.21
CA ARG A 118 6.63 -20.90 -14.44
C ARG A 118 6.82 -20.70 -12.94
N GLY A 119 7.17 -19.49 -12.52
CA GLY A 119 7.40 -19.16 -11.12
C GLY A 119 8.74 -18.47 -10.87
N TRP A 120 9.13 -18.42 -9.61
CA TRP A 120 10.26 -17.67 -9.10
C TRP A 120 11.43 -18.57 -8.69
N VAL A 121 12.64 -18.10 -8.93
CA VAL A 121 13.89 -18.72 -8.45
C VAL A 121 14.78 -17.65 -7.81
N ASP A 122 15.56 -18.08 -6.82
CA ASP A 122 16.44 -17.19 -6.07
C ASP A 122 17.60 -16.66 -6.94
N SER A 123 18.15 -15.51 -6.56
CA SER A 123 19.30 -14.95 -7.24
C SER A 123 20.57 -15.73 -6.89
N PRO A 124 21.39 -16.10 -7.88
CA PRO A 124 22.70 -16.67 -7.61
C PRO A 124 23.58 -15.66 -6.86
N ALA A 125 24.57 -16.19 -6.12
CA ALA A 125 25.53 -15.37 -5.38
C ALA A 125 26.37 -14.46 -6.30
N ASP A 126 26.62 -14.89 -7.54
CA ASP A 126 27.18 -14.05 -8.60
C ASP A 126 26.04 -13.37 -9.38
N PRO A 127 25.90 -12.03 -9.32
CA PRO A 127 24.83 -11.29 -10.01
C PRO A 127 24.84 -11.40 -11.54
N THR A 128 25.94 -11.88 -12.12
CA THR A 128 26.12 -12.07 -13.57
C THR A 128 25.85 -13.49 -14.04
N ALA A 129 25.78 -14.46 -13.11
CA ALA A 129 25.46 -15.84 -13.42
C ALA A 129 23.98 -15.99 -13.80
N HIS A 130 23.68 -17.02 -14.59
CA HIS A 130 22.31 -17.48 -14.82
C HIS A 130 21.84 -18.24 -13.58
N PRO A 131 20.62 -18.00 -13.07
CA PRO A 131 20.09 -18.73 -11.92
C PRO A 131 19.96 -20.23 -12.22
N GLU A 132 19.97 -21.04 -11.18
CA GLU A 132 19.62 -22.46 -11.30
C GLU A 132 18.10 -22.58 -11.48
N VAL A 133 17.68 -23.11 -12.62
CA VAL A 133 16.27 -23.19 -13.00
C VAL A 133 15.85 -24.67 -13.11
N PRO A 134 14.82 -25.10 -12.36
CA PRO A 134 14.24 -26.42 -12.55
C PRO A 134 13.76 -26.63 -13.99
N ALA A 135 14.19 -27.73 -14.62
CA ALA A 135 13.87 -28.02 -16.00
C ALA A 135 12.35 -28.06 -16.23
N ALA A 136 11.89 -27.51 -17.36
CA ALA A 136 10.49 -27.63 -17.73
C ALA A 136 10.10 -29.12 -17.93
N PRO A 137 8.87 -29.54 -17.61
CA PRO A 137 8.41 -30.91 -17.86
C PRO A 137 8.48 -31.29 -19.35
N GLU A 138 8.89 -32.52 -19.62
CA GLU A 138 8.94 -33.09 -20.97
C GLU A 138 7.55 -33.55 -21.42
N GLY A 139 7.31 -33.52 -22.74
CA GLY A 139 6.02 -33.93 -23.29
C GLY A 139 5.09 -32.77 -23.58
N GLU A 140 3.84 -33.13 -23.83
CA GLU A 140 2.72 -32.19 -23.88
C GLU A 140 2.23 -31.95 -22.46
N VAL A 141 1.94 -30.70 -22.13
CA VAL A 141 1.46 -30.28 -20.82
C VAL A 141 0.26 -29.35 -20.98
N THR A 142 -0.61 -29.33 -19.97
CA THR A 142 -1.66 -28.32 -19.83
C THR A 142 -1.33 -27.43 -18.64
N VAL A 143 -1.11 -26.16 -18.92
CA VAL A 143 -0.87 -25.12 -17.91
C VAL A 143 -2.20 -24.45 -17.59
N THR A 144 -2.55 -24.40 -16.31
CA THR A 144 -3.62 -23.52 -15.82
C THR A 144 -2.96 -22.34 -15.10
N GLY A 145 -3.36 -21.14 -15.43
CA GLY A 145 -2.72 -19.95 -14.90
C GLY A 145 -3.54 -18.68 -15.05
N ARG A 146 -2.94 -17.57 -14.67
CA ARG A 146 -3.56 -16.23 -14.69
C ARG A 146 -3.03 -15.47 -15.91
N LEU A 147 -3.92 -14.98 -16.75
CA LEU A 147 -3.53 -14.17 -17.90
C LEU A 147 -3.00 -12.80 -17.46
N ARG A 148 -1.84 -12.41 -17.98
CA ARG A 148 -1.20 -11.12 -17.73
C ARG A 148 -0.98 -10.40 -19.05
N GLN A 149 -1.07 -9.07 -19.00
CA GLN A 149 -0.66 -8.20 -20.10
C GLN A 149 0.87 -8.21 -20.24
N SER A 150 1.36 -7.97 -21.46
CA SER A 150 2.77 -7.69 -21.71
C SER A 150 3.23 -6.49 -20.88
N GLU A 151 4.40 -6.62 -20.27
CA GLU A 151 4.97 -5.58 -19.45
C GLU A 151 5.51 -4.45 -20.31
N THR A 152 5.10 -3.23 -19.97
CA THR A 152 5.58 -1.98 -20.54
C THR A 152 6.06 -1.07 -19.42
N GLN A 153 6.86 -0.06 -19.75
CA GLN A 153 7.25 0.94 -18.75
C GLN A 153 6.04 1.64 -18.13
N ALA A 154 4.96 1.83 -18.90
CA ALA A 154 3.75 2.51 -18.44
C ALA A 154 2.94 1.69 -17.43
N ASN A 155 2.81 0.37 -17.64
CA ASN A 155 1.99 -0.48 -16.77
C ASN A 155 2.76 -1.09 -15.58
N SER A 156 4.05 -1.41 -15.77
CA SER A 156 4.87 -2.10 -14.75
C SER A 156 5.83 -1.16 -14.03
N GLY A 157 6.16 0.00 -14.61
CA GLY A 157 7.22 0.88 -14.13
C GLY A 157 8.64 0.34 -14.36
N ILE A 158 8.78 -0.89 -14.89
CA ILE A 158 10.06 -1.54 -15.12
C ILE A 158 10.74 -0.91 -16.32
N ARG A 159 11.94 -0.38 -16.10
CA ARG A 159 12.76 0.20 -17.16
C ARG A 159 13.61 -0.88 -17.82
N ASP A 160 13.80 -0.72 -19.12
CA ASP A 160 14.71 -1.60 -19.83
C ASP A 160 16.16 -1.32 -19.43
N ARG A 161 17.02 -2.32 -19.62
CA ARG A 161 18.46 -2.18 -19.46
C ARG A 161 19.16 -2.92 -20.59
N SER A 162 20.07 -2.23 -21.27
CA SER A 162 20.94 -2.83 -22.28
C SER A 162 22.10 -3.60 -21.63
N GLY A 163 22.66 -4.55 -22.38
CA GLY A 163 23.86 -5.31 -21.98
C GLY A 163 23.61 -6.32 -20.87
N LEU A 164 22.40 -6.88 -20.80
CA LEU A 164 22.11 -8.00 -19.90
C LEU A 164 22.86 -9.26 -20.36
N PRO A 165 23.20 -10.17 -19.44
CA PRO A 165 23.67 -11.50 -19.80
C PRO A 165 22.68 -12.20 -20.73
N GLU A 166 23.16 -13.18 -21.51
CA GLU A 166 22.31 -13.96 -22.40
C GLU A 166 21.13 -14.57 -21.63
N ARG A 167 19.96 -14.59 -22.29
CA ARG A 167 18.70 -15.14 -21.76
C ARG A 167 18.20 -14.47 -20.48
N GLN A 168 18.64 -13.25 -20.19
CA GLN A 168 18.08 -12.43 -19.11
C GLN A 168 17.37 -11.20 -19.67
N VAL A 169 16.18 -10.91 -19.15
CA VAL A 169 15.38 -9.76 -19.54
C VAL A 169 14.92 -8.96 -18.33
N MET A 170 14.61 -7.68 -18.51
CA MET A 170 13.98 -6.88 -17.46
C MET A 170 12.46 -7.02 -17.48
N ARG A 171 11.84 -6.98 -18.66
CA ARG A 171 10.39 -7.05 -18.85
C ARG A 171 9.97 -8.35 -19.53
N ILE A 172 8.79 -8.82 -19.17
CA ILE A 172 8.09 -9.92 -19.84
C ILE A 172 7.15 -9.30 -20.87
N ASN A 173 7.62 -9.17 -22.12
CA ASN A 173 6.84 -8.55 -23.18
C ASN A 173 6.81 -9.48 -24.40
N SER A 174 5.60 -9.89 -24.80
CA SER A 174 5.39 -10.81 -25.93
C SER A 174 5.96 -10.29 -27.24
N ASP A 175 5.87 -8.98 -27.49
CA ASP A 175 6.28 -8.40 -28.77
C ASP A 175 7.80 -8.30 -28.87
N GLU A 176 8.45 -7.94 -27.75
CA GLU A 176 9.91 -7.88 -27.65
C GLU A 176 10.54 -9.27 -27.66
N LEU A 177 10.00 -10.21 -26.89
CA LEU A 177 10.53 -11.58 -26.81
C LEU A 177 10.21 -12.40 -28.05
N GLY A 178 9.05 -12.16 -28.69
CA GLY A 178 8.63 -12.88 -29.89
C GLY A 178 9.43 -12.55 -31.14
N ALA A 179 10.13 -11.42 -31.18
CA ALA A 179 10.91 -10.99 -32.34
C ALA A 179 12.02 -11.98 -32.73
N ASP A 180 12.56 -12.70 -31.75
CA ASP A 180 13.66 -13.65 -31.92
C ASP A 180 13.19 -15.12 -31.98
N LEU A 181 11.88 -15.38 -31.85
CA LEU A 181 11.33 -16.74 -31.82
C LEU A 181 10.93 -17.26 -33.21
N PRO A 182 11.03 -18.58 -33.45
CA PRO A 182 10.71 -19.17 -34.75
C PRO A 182 9.20 -19.36 -35.00
N TYR A 183 8.33 -18.85 -34.12
CA TYR A 183 6.87 -19.01 -34.16
C TYR A 183 6.15 -17.74 -33.69
N PRO A 184 4.87 -17.54 -34.08
CA PRO A 184 4.10 -16.40 -33.59
C PRO A 184 3.77 -16.54 -32.11
N LEU A 185 3.89 -15.44 -31.35
CA LEU A 185 3.46 -15.38 -29.96
C LEU A 185 2.06 -14.77 -29.81
N LEU A 186 1.25 -15.39 -28.94
CA LEU A 186 0.05 -14.77 -28.41
C LEU A 186 0.42 -13.58 -27.51
N THR A 187 -0.44 -12.56 -27.49
CA THR A 187 -0.19 -11.34 -26.71
C THR A 187 -0.27 -11.58 -25.21
N GLY A 188 0.69 -11.03 -24.45
CA GLY A 188 0.75 -11.18 -23.01
C GLY A 188 1.51 -12.42 -22.56
N TYR A 189 1.24 -12.87 -21.34
CA TYR A 189 1.85 -14.08 -20.78
C TYR A 189 0.93 -14.73 -19.75
N VAL A 190 1.13 -16.02 -19.51
CA VAL A 190 0.40 -16.79 -18.49
C VAL A 190 1.28 -16.96 -17.27
N GLU A 191 0.78 -16.55 -16.11
CA GLU A 191 1.40 -16.86 -14.83
C GLU A 191 0.88 -18.21 -14.34
N ALA A 192 1.74 -19.23 -14.38
CA ALA A 192 1.36 -20.60 -14.07
C ALA A 192 0.95 -20.74 -12.60
N VAL A 193 -0.22 -21.35 -12.39
CA VAL A 193 -0.73 -21.74 -11.08
C VAL A 193 -0.58 -23.26 -10.91
N SER A 194 -0.84 -24.02 -11.97
CA SER A 194 -0.62 -25.46 -12.02
C SER A 194 -0.24 -25.92 -13.42
N THR A 195 0.41 -27.08 -13.49
CA THR A 195 0.77 -27.75 -14.75
C THR A 195 0.44 -29.23 -14.62
N ASP A 196 -0.18 -29.80 -15.66
CA ASP A 196 -0.51 -31.22 -15.76
C ASP A 196 0.20 -31.83 -16.98
N PRO A 197 0.99 -32.92 -16.84
CA PRO A 197 1.36 -33.58 -15.59
C PRO A 197 2.18 -32.68 -14.65
N GLU A 198 2.02 -32.90 -13.35
CA GLU A 198 2.77 -32.19 -12.32
C GLU A 198 4.27 -32.55 -12.42
N PRO A 199 5.16 -31.56 -12.60
CA PRO A 199 6.60 -31.81 -12.67
C PRO A 199 7.17 -32.19 -11.31
N ALA A 200 8.25 -32.98 -11.32
CA ALA A 200 8.93 -33.40 -10.08
C ALA A 200 9.57 -32.22 -9.31
N GLU A 201 10.01 -31.19 -10.04
CA GLU A 201 10.56 -29.96 -9.49
C GLU A 201 9.96 -28.76 -10.23
N SER A 202 9.63 -27.70 -9.51
CA SER A 202 9.12 -26.44 -10.05
C SER A 202 9.76 -25.25 -9.36
N PRO A 203 9.91 -24.10 -10.06
CA PRO A 203 10.12 -22.82 -9.42
C PRO A 203 9.04 -22.54 -8.36
N ALA A 204 9.34 -21.66 -7.41
CA ALA A 204 8.37 -21.25 -6.40
C ALA A 204 7.15 -20.59 -7.08
N PRO A 205 5.92 -20.90 -6.67
CA PRO A 205 4.73 -20.31 -7.28
C PRO A 205 4.70 -18.80 -7.06
N VAL A 206 4.21 -18.06 -8.07
CA VAL A 206 3.94 -16.62 -7.89
C VAL A 206 2.69 -16.47 -7.03
N GLU A 207 2.76 -15.64 -6.00
CA GLU A 207 1.62 -15.39 -5.13
C GLU A 207 0.43 -14.78 -5.88
N GLU A 208 -0.76 -15.07 -5.38
CA GLU A 208 -1.96 -14.42 -5.88
C GLU A 208 -1.98 -12.94 -5.50
N PRO A 209 -2.37 -12.03 -6.42
CA PRO A 209 -2.50 -10.63 -6.09
C PRO A 209 -3.53 -10.40 -4.97
N ASP A 210 -3.19 -9.53 -4.02
CA ASP A 210 -4.12 -9.14 -2.96
C ASP A 210 -5.38 -8.46 -3.52
N HIS A 211 -6.50 -9.16 -3.34
CA HIS A 211 -7.83 -8.71 -3.69
C HIS A 211 -8.73 -8.55 -2.46
N THR A 212 -8.21 -8.73 -1.24
CA THR A 212 -8.99 -8.63 0.01
C THR A 212 -8.71 -7.32 0.75
N GLY A 213 -7.53 -6.73 0.54
CA GLY A 213 -7.12 -5.47 1.16
C GLY A 213 -7.87 -4.26 0.61
N ILE A 214 -8.82 -3.73 1.41
CA ILE A 214 -9.60 -2.52 1.10
C ILE A 214 -8.94 -1.24 1.69
N GLY A 215 -8.07 -1.40 2.71
CA GLY A 215 -7.39 -0.30 3.39
C GLY A 215 -8.32 0.53 4.28
N SER A 216 -7.80 1.63 4.84
CA SER A 216 -8.51 2.47 5.83
C SER A 216 -9.23 3.69 5.23
N HIS A 217 -9.31 3.79 3.91
CA HIS A 217 -9.89 4.93 3.19
C HIS A 217 -11.32 5.26 3.65
N PHE A 218 -12.16 4.25 3.88
CA PHE A 218 -13.52 4.45 4.38
C PHE A 218 -13.56 5.02 5.81
N ALA A 219 -12.73 4.50 6.71
CA ALA A 219 -12.61 5.01 8.08
C ALA A 219 -12.16 6.48 8.09
N TYR A 220 -11.22 6.84 7.21
CA TYR A 220 -10.82 8.24 7.04
C TYR A 220 -11.92 9.12 6.45
N ALA A 221 -12.74 8.62 5.52
CA ALA A 221 -13.89 9.36 5.02
C ALA A 221 -14.86 9.73 6.14
N ILE A 222 -15.20 8.75 7.01
CA ILE A 222 -16.02 8.97 8.20
C ILE A 222 -15.36 9.99 9.14
N GLN A 223 -14.06 9.85 9.40
CA GLN A 223 -13.32 10.79 10.25
C GLN A 223 -13.41 12.23 9.73
N TRP A 224 -13.26 12.46 8.42
CA TRP A 224 -13.40 13.78 7.83
C TRP A 224 -14.82 14.35 7.98
N TRP A 225 -15.85 13.52 7.79
CA TRP A 225 -17.22 13.96 8.01
C TRP A 225 -17.54 14.23 9.48
N MET A 226 -16.94 13.49 10.41
CA MET A 226 -17.01 13.81 11.84
C MET A 226 -16.38 15.16 12.16
N PHE A 227 -15.24 15.51 11.57
CA PHE A 227 -14.66 16.84 11.72
C PHE A 227 -15.55 17.92 11.10
N ALA A 228 -16.13 17.67 9.93
CA ALA A 228 -17.09 18.58 9.30
C ALA A 228 -18.31 18.83 10.21
N ALA A 229 -18.83 17.80 10.88
CA ALA A 229 -19.92 17.92 11.84
C ALA A 229 -19.49 18.55 13.19
N GLY A 230 -18.24 18.33 13.61
CA GLY A 230 -17.69 18.89 14.83
C GLY A 230 -17.55 20.41 14.81
N VAL A 231 -17.25 21.00 13.64
CA VAL A 231 -17.12 22.46 13.47
C VAL A 231 -18.39 23.23 13.88
N PRO A 232 -19.60 22.95 13.36
CA PRO A 232 -20.82 23.65 13.78
C PRO A 232 -21.20 23.38 15.24
N ILE A 233 -20.92 22.18 15.76
CA ILE A 233 -21.16 21.87 17.19
C ILE A 233 -20.27 22.74 18.07
N GLY A 234 -18.96 22.78 17.79
CA GLY A 234 -18.00 23.62 18.51
C GLY A 234 -18.36 25.09 18.39
N TRP A 235 -18.73 25.55 17.19
CA TRP A 235 -19.18 26.91 16.94
C TRP A 235 -20.40 27.28 17.80
N PHE A 236 -21.43 26.44 17.84
CA PHE A 236 -22.62 26.65 18.67
C PHE A 236 -22.30 26.67 20.17
N VAL A 237 -21.48 25.74 20.65
CA VAL A 237 -21.05 25.67 22.06
C VAL A 237 -20.30 26.93 22.47
N LEU A 238 -19.37 27.42 21.62
CA LEU A 238 -18.62 28.65 21.87
C LEU A 238 -19.53 29.87 21.92
N ILE A 239 -20.50 29.99 21.00
CA ILE A 239 -21.49 31.08 21.02
C ILE A 239 -22.27 31.05 22.33
N ARG A 240 -22.77 29.87 22.73
CA ARG A 240 -23.58 29.71 23.94
C ARG A 240 -22.79 30.00 25.21
N ARG A 241 -21.54 29.52 25.29
CA ARG A 241 -20.64 29.76 26.42
C ARG A 241 -20.40 31.25 26.60
N GLU A 242 -20.00 31.92 25.54
CA GLU A 242 -19.70 33.35 25.56
C GLU A 242 -20.96 34.20 25.87
N ALA A 243 -22.14 33.79 25.39
CA ALA A 243 -23.40 34.43 25.73
C ALA A 243 -23.75 34.30 27.23
N ARG A 244 -23.50 33.13 27.83
CA ARG A 244 -23.70 32.92 29.28
C ARG A 244 -22.71 33.71 30.12
N GLU A 245 -21.43 33.74 29.75
CA GLU A 245 -20.40 34.51 30.46
C GLU A 245 -20.78 36.01 30.48
N ARG A 246 -21.25 36.55 29.36
CA ARG A 246 -21.74 37.94 29.30
C ARG A 246 -23.04 38.18 30.09
N ALA A 247 -23.93 37.20 30.18
CA ALA A 247 -25.17 37.32 30.96
C ALA A 247 -24.96 37.15 32.48
N GLY A 248 -23.97 36.33 32.89
CA GLY A 248 -23.61 36.11 34.30
C GLY A 248 -22.71 37.19 34.88
N GLY A 249 -21.85 37.82 34.07
CA GLY A 249 -20.97 38.92 34.48
C GLY A 249 -21.71 40.20 34.88
N GLY A 250 -23.01 40.32 34.56
CA GLY A 250 -23.86 41.45 34.97
C GLY A 250 -24.45 41.34 36.38
N ARG A 251 -24.28 40.23 37.11
CA ARG A 251 -24.85 40.05 38.47
C ARG A 251 -23.91 40.32 39.64
N ASN A 252 -22.62 40.56 39.39
CA ASN A 252 -21.65 40.88 40.45
C ASN A 252 -21.22 42.35 40.47
N ALA A 253 -21.96 43.24 39.79
CA ALA A 253 -21.62 44.67 39.70
C ALA A 253 -22.53 45.60 40.53
N ASP A 254 -23.56 45.09 41.21
CA ASP A 254 -24.43 45.89 42.09
C ASP A 254 -24.30 45.42 43.55
N GLY A 255 -23.45 46.12 44.29
CA GLY A 255 -23.24 46.00 45.73
C GLY A 255 -22.22 47.03 46.20
N GLY A 256 -22.54 48.32 46.09
CA GLY A 256 -21.70 49.42 46.62
C GLY A 256 -21.87 49.62 48.14
N PRO A 257 -21.28 50.67 48.77
CA PRO A 257 -20.13 51.49 48.40
C PRO A 257 -18.97 51.39 49.41
N ALA A 258 -17.88 52.10 49.12
CA ALA A 258 -16.64 52.20 49.89
C ALA A 258 -16.83 52.59 51.37
N ARG A 259 -16.10 51.91 52.27
CA ARG A 259 -15.76 52.41 53.61
C ARG A 259 -14.30 52.85 53.61
N ALA A 260 -14.09 54.16 53.75
CA ALA A 260 -12.78 54.82 53.85
C ALA A 260 -12.15 54.62 55.27
N PRO A 261 -10.86 54.98 55.46
CA PRO A 261 -9.92 54.28 56.34
C PRO A 261 -9.85 54.81 57.79
N GLY A 262 -9.38 53.96 58.72
CA GLY A 262 -9.01 54.31 60.11
C GLY A 262 -7.55 53.94 60.44
N PRO A 263 -6.98 54.50 61.52
CA PRO A 263 -5.60 55.02 61.63
C PRO A 263 -4.48 53.97 61.94
N PRO A 264 -3.18 54.35 61.94
CA PRO A 264 -2.06 53.40 61.85
C PRO A 264 -1.46 52.93 63.19
N ALA A 265 -0.79 51.76 63.10
CA ALA A 265 0.32 51.22 63.91
C ALA A 265 -0.03 50.65 65.33
N PRO A 266 0.72 49.64 65.87
CA PRO A 266 2.15 49.40 65.65
C PRO A 266 2.62 47.95 65.39
N THR A 267 3.93 47.93 65.13
CA THR A 267 4.90 46.93 64.70
C THR A 267 5.05 45.63 65.52
N GLY A 268 5.31 44.54 64.78
CA GLY A 268 6.31 43.51 65.08
C GLY A 268 5.79 42.11 65.47
N PRO A 269 6.60 41.04 65.37
CA PRO A 269 7.65 40.74 64.40
C PRO A 269 7.36 39.44 63.61
N SER A 270 7.99 39.28 62.44
CA SER A 270 8.05 38.01 61.71
C SER A 270 8.76 36.92 62.50
N PRO A 271 8.34 35.67 62.34
CA PRO A 271 9.29 34.58 62.21
C PRO A 271 9.06 33.76 60.93
N ARG A 272 10.15 33.14 60.53
CA ARG A 272 10.39 32.39 59.31
C ARG A 272 9.68 31.03 59.32
N SER A 273 9.60 30.49 58.11
CA SER A 273 9.98 29.10 57.78
C SER A 273 8.88 28.04 57.67
N SER A 274 9.03 27.31 56.56
CA SER A 274 8.89 25.86 56.38
C SER A 274 7.51 25.22 56.18
N ALA A 275 7.37 24.69 54.96
CA ALA A 275 7.07 23.29 54.63
C ALA A 275 5.62 22.78 54.73
N GLY A 276 5.27 21.90 53.78
CA GLY A 276 4.03 21.12 53.73
C GLY A 276 3.18 21.53 52.52
N ASP A 277 3.60 21.21 51.30
CA ASP A 277 3.31 19.94 50.60
C ASP A 277 1.83 19.79 50.22
N SER A 278 1.60 19.82 48.91
CA SER A 278 0.32 19.55 48.24
C SER A 278 0.50 18.27 47.44
N PRO A 279 -0.35 17.24 47.60
CA PRO A 279 -0.39 16.17 46.62
C PRO A 279 -1.31 16.59 45.47
N ARG A 280 -0.71 16.84 44.31
CA ARG A 280 -1.40 16.83 43.01
C ARG A 280 -1.33 15.40 42.45
N PRO A 281 -2.46 14.82 41.98
CA PRO A 281 -2.45 13.49 41.39
C PRO A 281 -1.76 13.48 40.02
N THR A 282 -0.94 12.46 39.84
CA THR A 282 -0.19 12.05 38.66
C THR A 282 -1.10 11.59 37.51
N ALA A 283 -0.80 12.06 36.30
CA ALA A 283 -1.17 11.40 35.06
C ALA A 283 -0.15 10.28 34.75
N PRO A 284 -0.55 9.14 34.15
CA PRO A 284 0.39 8.11 33.73
C PRO A 284 1.14 8.53 32.46
N ALA A 285 2.47 8.38 32.50
CA ALA A 285 3.38 8.53 31.37
C ALA A 285 3.59 7.18 30.67
N GLU A 286 3.60 7.21 29.35
CA GLU A 286 4.06 6.14 28.46
C GLU A 286 5.56 5.90 28.68
N GLY A 287 5.94 4.62 28.80
CA GLY A 287 7.34 4.18 28.86
C GLY A 287 7.90 3.89 27.46
N PRO A 288 9.23 4.02 27.25
CA PRO A 288 9.87 3.74 25.97
C PRO A 288 10.25 2.24 25.85
N ALA A 289 9.80 1.59 24.78
CA ALA A 289 10.45 0.40 24.22
C ALA A 289 11.43 0.91 23.14
N GLY A 290 12.72 0.58 23.12
CA GLY A 290 13.35 -0.71 23.35
C GLY A 290 14.20 -0.95 22.10
N GLU A 291 15.45 -0.53 22.13
CA GLU A 291 16.40 -0.54 21.01
C GLU A 291 16.85 -1.96 20.65
N PRO A 292 16.90 -2.37 19.36
CA PRO A 292 17.32 -3.72 18.98
C PRO A 292 18.85 -3.88 18.98
N PRO A 293 19.37 -5.07 19.34
CA PRO A 293 20.81 -5.31 19.47
C PRO A 293 21.53 -5.46 18.12
N ARG A 294 22.78 -4.95 18.06
CA ARG A 294 23.71 -5.09 16.92
C ARG A 294 24.21 -6.53 16.78
N PRO A 295 24.39 -7.06 15.55
CA PRO A 295 24.95 -8.39 15.34
C PRO A 295 26.46 -8.45 15.64
N ALA A 296 26.87 -9.54 16.29
CA ALA A 296 28.25 -9.85 16.64
C ALA A 296 29.07 -10.24 15.41
N ALA A 297 30.29 -9.72 15.33
CA ALA A 297 31.28 -10.07 14.31
C ALA A 297 31.77 -11.52 14.51
N LEU A 298 31.56 -12.36 13.50
CA LEU A 298 32.18 -13.68 13.41
C LEU A 298 33.61 -13.55 12.87
N SER A 299 34.54 -14.13 13.63
CA SER A 299 35.98 -14.13 13.38
C SER A 299 36.36 -15.15 12.31
N ALA A 300 37.27 -14.76 11.42
CA ALA A 300 37.89 -15.62 10.42
C ALA A 300 38.79 -16.71 11.05
N PRO A 301 38.91 -17.91 10.43
CA PRO A 301 39.88 -18.90 10.86
C PRO A 301 41.30 -18.53 10.39
N ARG A 302 42.24 -18.50 11.34
CA ARG A 302 43.68 -18.54 11.06
C ARG A 302 44.03 -19.90 10.49
N GLY A 303 44.83 -19.91 9.42
CA GLY A 303 45.52 -21.10 8.96
C GLY A 303 46.61 -21.52 9.95
N ASP A 304 46.80 -22.83 10.05
CA ASP A 304 48.05 -23.41 10.56
C ASP A 304 48.66 -24.25 9.46
N ALA A 305 49.95 -23.99 9.25
CA ALA A 305 50.88 -24.82 8.52
C ALA A 305 51.31 -25.99 9.42
N GLY A 306 51.37 -27.19 8.82
CA GLY A 306 51.86 -28.42 9.44
C GLY A 306 51.65 -29.60 8.52
#